data_AF-A0AAE3LYB8-F1
#
_entry.id   AF-A0AAE3LYB8-F1
#
_cell.length_a   1.000
_cell.length_b   1.000
_cell.length_c   1.000
_cell.angle_alpha   90.00
_cell.angle_beta   90.00
_cell.angle_gamma   90.00
#
_symmetry.space_group_name_H-M   'P 1'
#
loop_
_entity.id
_entity.type
_entity.pdbx_description
1 polymer ?
#
loop_
_entity_poly.entity_id
_entity_poly.type
_entity_poly.pdbx_seq_one_letter_code
_entity_poly.pdbx_strand_id
1 'polypeptide(L)'
;MRTYNATDIQQLFDAQADLAQFYVVAHTNICPARLSAKTLHARIQAAKQDLRHTLNVLAAALHPTQSNLVRRKPHLYRPLALTTIEATNTAQPQTLTTHFNIILGNIPKHFRQAATIDSIFRHTWTNCRQSKDVHTQTIIGSSKGLNFYVLKEAHYDKQKIVGDISTWDVDNTFIPNAAVYAD
;
A
#
# COMPACT_ATOMS: atom_id res chain seq x y z
N MET A 1 19.74 -18.96 -1.73
CA MET A 1 18.53 -18.14 -1.91
C MET A 1 18.97 -16.69 -1.88
N ARG A 2 18.69 -15.89 -2.91
CA ARG A 2 19.09 -14.47 -2.94
C ARG A 2 18.24 -13.69 -1.93
N THR A 3 18.88 -12.95 -1.03
CA THR A 3 18.20 -12.02 -0.13
C THR A 3 17.89 -10.74 -0.90
N TYR A 4 16.60 -10.39 -1.01
CA TYR A 4 16.17 -9.15 -1.65
C TYR A 4 16.58 -7.93 -0.82
N ASN A 5 16.93 -6.83 -1.47
CA ASN A 5 17.25 -5.55 -0.84
C ASN A 5 16.38 -4.41 -1.38
N ALA A 6 16.55 -3.20 -0.85
CA ALA A 6 15.69 -2.06 -1.18
C ALA A 6 15.75 -1.71 -2.67
N THR A 7 16.94 -1.86 -3.28
CA THR A 7 17.15 -1.65 -4.72
C THR A 7 16.36 -2.67 -5.55
N ASP A 8 16.27 -3.93 -5.10
CA ASP A 8 15.50 -4.96 -5.81
C ASP A 8 14.00 -4.60 -5.80
N ILE A 9 13.49 -4.13 -4.65
CA ILE A 9 12.09 -3.70 -4.51
C ILE A 9 11.83 -2.43 -5.33
N GLN A 10 12.77 -1.47 -5.29
CA GLN A 10 12.68 -0.26 -6.09
C GLN A 10 12.66 -0.58 -7.59
N GLN A 11 13.53 -1.46 -8.07
CA GLN A 11 13.54 -1.90 -9.47
C GLN A 11 12.21 -2.54 -9.88
N LEU A 12 11.62 -3.35 -9.00
CA LEU A 12 10.28 -3.91 -9.21
C LEU A 12 9.23 -2.81 -9.35
N PHE A 13 9.24 -1.80 -8.47
CA PHE A 13 8.28 -0.70 -8.49
C PHE A 13 8.48 0.20 -9.71
N ASP A 14 9.73 0.49 -10.08
CA ASP A 14 10.09 1.30 -11.24
C ASP A 14 9.64 0.65 -12.54
N ALA A 15 9.59 -0.69 -12.60
CA ALA A 15 9.07 -1.44 -13.74
C ALA A 15 7.54 -1.31 -13.92
N GLN A 16 6.82 -0.79 -12.91
CA GLN A 16 5.37 -0.56 -12.96
C GLN A 16 5.01 0.94 -12.99
N ALA A 17 6.01 1.82 -13.20
CA ALA A 17 5.84 3.26 -13.06
C ALA A 17 4.83 3.86 -14.05
N ASP A 18 4.65 3.23 -15.21
CA ASP A 18 3.68 3.55 -16.25
C ASP A 18 2.23 3.25 -15.83
N LEU A 19 2.04 2.28 -14.92
CA LEU A 19 0.72 1.93 -14.39
C LEU A 19 0.31 2.79 -13.18
N ALA A 20 1.29 3.42 -12.51
CA ALA A 20 1.08 4.17 -11.28
C ALA A 20 0.28 5.47 -11.51
N GLN A 21 -0.78 5.66 -10.73
CA GLN A 21 -1.74 6.76 -10.89
C GLN A 21 -2.01 7.53 -9.60
N PHE A 22 -2.05 6.84 -8.47
CA PHE A 22 -2.29 7.46 -7.17
C PHE A 22 -1.29 7.00 -6.14
N TYR A 23 -1.02 7.88 -5.19
CA TYR A 23 -0.28 7.59 -3.99
C TYR A 23 -1.20 7.79 -2.78
N VAL A 24 -1.31 6.77 -1.95
CA VAL A 24 -2.09 6.78 -0.72
C VAL A 24 -1.16 6.57 0.48
N VAL A 25 -1.22 7.48 1.44
CA VAL A 25 -0.63 7.31 2.77
C VAL A 25 -1.76 7.02 3.75
N ALA A 26 -1.77 5.82 4.32
CA ALA A 26 -2.81 5.40 5.25
C ALA A 26 -2.22 5.21 6.65
N HIS A 27 -2.46 6.16 7.55
CA HIS A 27 -2.02 6.04 8.93
C HIS A 27 -2.87 5.02 9.69
N THR A 28 -2.21 4.27 10.56
CA THR A 28 -2.88 3.35 11.50
C THR A 28 -3.12 4.06 12.84
N ASN A 29 -3.88 3.42 13.72
CA ASN A 29 -3.99 3.82 15.13
C ASN A 29 -2.86 3.24 16.01
N ILE A 30 -1.77 2.77 15.40
CA ILE A 30 -0.66 2.09 16.07
C ILE A 30 0.46 3.11 16.27
N CYS A 31 0.79 3.39 17.54
CA CYS A 31 1.96 4.18 17.91
C CYS A 31 3.06 3.21 18.40
N PRO A 32 4.10 2.93 17.60
CA PRO A 32 5.09 1.88 17.91
C PRO A 32 5.83 2.11 19.22
N ALA A 33 6.16 3.36 19.52
CA ALA A 33 6.90 3.74 20.73
C ALA A 33 6.17 3.40 22.05
N ARG A 34 4.85 3.15 21.98
CA ARG A 34 4.02 2.84 23.15
C ARG A 34 3.76 1.33 23.34
N LEU A 35 4.37 0.49 22.50
CA LEU A 35 4.08 -0.93 22.45
C LEU A 35 5.34 -1.77 22.68
N SER A 36 5.15 -2.99 23.20
CA SER A 36 6.19 -4.02 23.13
C SER A 36 6.38 -4.48 21.68
N ALA A 37 7.56 -4.98 21.33
CA ALA A 37 7.83 -5.51 19.99
C ALA A 37 6.83 -6.60 19.57
N LYS A 38 6.47 -7.50 20.51
CA LYS A 38 5.48 -8.56 20.28
C LYS A 38 4.08 -7.99 19.99
N THR A 39 3.63 -7.01 20.78
CA THR A 39 2.32 -6.38 20.57
C THR A 39 2.30 -5.57 19.27
N LEU A 40 3.38 -4.85 18.96
CA LEU A 40 3.55 -4.12 17.71
C LEU A 40 3.41 -5.05 16.51
N HIS A 41 4.12 -6.18 16.53
CA HIS A 41 4.02 -7.21 15.48
C HIS A 41 2.57 -7.65 15.29
N ALA A 42 1.90 -8.11 16.35
CA ALA A 42 0.52 -8.59 16.25
C ALA A 42 -0.43 -7.53 15.68
N ARG A 43 -0.28 -6.27 16.10
CA ARG A 43 -1.11 -5.16 15.61
C ARG A 43 -0.81 -4.80 14.15
N ILE A 44 0.44 -4.86 13.72
CA ILE A 44 0.79 -4.63 12.31
C ILE A 44 0.21 -5.75 11.43
N GLN A 45 0.28 -7.02 11.85
CA GLN A 45 -0.34 -8.11 11.08
C GLN A 45 -1.86 -7.95 10.96
N ALA A 46 -2.54 -7.49 12.02
CA ALA A 46 -3.95 -7.13 11.94
C ALA A 46 -4.19 -5.96 10.96
N ALA A 47 -3.37 -4.91 11.01
CA ALA A 47 -3.49 -3.77 10.10
C ALA A 47 -3.22 -4.17 8.63
N LYS A 48 -2.33 -5.15 8.36
CA LYS A 48 -2.16 -5.74 7.02
C LYS A 48 -3.43 -6.43 6.54
N GLN A 49 -4.17 -7.11 7.41
CA GLN A 49 -5.46 -7.73 7.08
C GLN A 49 -6.53 -6.67 6.80
N ASP A 50 -6.56 -5.59 7.58
CA ASP A 50 -7.45 -4.45 7.35
C ASP A 50 -7.14 -3.76 6.01
N LEU A 51 -5.86 -3.62 5.66
CA LEU A 51 -5.44 -3.08 4.38
C LEU A 51 -5.89 -4.00 3.24
N ARG A 52 -5.69 -5.31 3.38
CA ARG A 52 -6.16 -6.30 2.41
C ARG A 52 -7.65 -6.20 2.18
N HIS A 53 -8.44 -6.07 3.25
CA HIS A 53 -9.87 -5.87 3.16
C HIS A 53 -10.21 -4.56 2.43
N THR A 54 -9.56 -3.46 2.80
CA THR A 54 -9.73 -2.13 2.19
C THR A 54 -9.44 -2.15 0.70
N LEU A 55 -8.32 -2.74 0.27
CA LEU A 55 -7.96 -2.88 -1.14
C LEU A 55 -8.95 -3.75 -1.92
N ASN A 56 -9.48 -4.80 -1.30
CA ASN A 56 -10.50 -5.64 -1.93
C ASN A 56 -11.83 -4.90 -2.10
N VAL A 57 -12.24 -4.09 -1.12
CA VAL A 57 -13.45 -3.25 -1.22
C VAL A 57 -13.26 -2.17 -2.28
N LEU A 58 -12.10 -1.50 -2.30
CA LEU A 58 -11.76 -0.55 -3.36
C LEU A 58 -11.85 -1.20 -4.74
N ALA A 59 -11.20 -2.34 -4.93
CA ALA A 59 -11.22 -3.05 -6.21
C ALA A 59 -12.65 -3.43 -6.64
N ALA A 60 -13.51 -3.90 -5.71
CA ALA A 60 -14.91 -4.18 -6.01
C ALA A 60 -15.70 -2.93 -6.39
N ALA A 61 -15.47 -1.80 -5.71
CA ALA A 61 -16.13 -0.52 -5.98
C ALA A 61 -15.76 0.07 -7.35
N LEU A 62 -14.55 -0.20 -7.83
CA LEU A 62 -14.10 0.19 -9.17
C LEU A 62 -14.76 -0.64 -10.29
N HIS A 63 -15.43 -1.74 -9.95
CA HIS A 63 -16.11 -2.63 -10.90
C HIS A 63 -17.54 -2.97 -10.40
N PRO A 64 -18.46 -2.00 -10.28
CA PRO A 64 -19.74 -2.20 -9.60
C PRO A 64 -20.63 -3.25 -10.28
N THR A 65 -20.57 -3.39 -11.60
CA THR A 65 -21.32 -4.40 -12.36
C THR A 65 -20.63 -5.76 -12.45
N GLN A 66 -19.36 -5.84 -12.01
CA GLN A 66 -18.46 -6.98 -12.22
C GLN A 66 -17.62 -7.29 -10.98
N SER A 67 -18.13 -6.97 -9.79
CA SER A 67 -17.38 -7.05 -8.52
C SER A 67 -16.90 -8.46 -8.19
N ASN A 68 -17.61 -9.49 -8.67
CA ASN A 68 -17.19 -10.89 -8.57
C ASN A 68 -15.94 -11.20 -9.43
N LEU A 69 -15.72 -10.49 -10.53
CA LEU A 69 -14.58 -10.70 -11.43
C LEU A 69 -13.27 -10.21 -10.82
N VAL A 70 -13.31 -9.26 -9.89
CA VAL A 70 -12.13 -8.86 -9.08
C VAL A 70 -11.53 -10.06 -8.36
N ARG A 71 -12.37 -10.98 -7.87
CA ARG A 71 -11.91 -12.21 -7.19
C ARG A 71 -11.61 -13.35 -8.17
N ARG A 72 -12.44 -13.51 -9.21
CA ARG A 72 -12.33 -14.65 -10.16
C ARG A 72 -11.26 -14.44 -11.24
N LYS A 73 -10.96 -13.19 -11.56
CA LYS A 73 -10.02 -12.77 -12.61
C LYS A 73 -9.17 -11.58 -12.13
N PRO A 74 -8.45 -11.72 -10.99
CA PRO A 74 -7.74 -10.60 -10.36
C PRO A 74 -6.69 -9.98 -11.27
N HIS A 75 -6.04 -10.78 -12.13
CA HIS A 75 -5.04 -10.31 -13.11
C HIS A 75 -5.57 -9.32 -14.15
N LEU A 76 -6.90 -9.20 -14.31
CA LEU A 76 -7.56 -8.23 -15.18
C LEU A 76 -8.23 -7.10 -14.39
N TYR A 77 -8.90 -7.44 -13.28
CA TYR A 77 -9.83 -6.54 -12.60
C TYR A 77 -9.28 -5.96 -11.28
N ARG A 78 -8.20 -6.50 -10.73
CA ARG A 78 -7.63 -5.94 -9.50
C ARG A 78 -6.66 -4.81 -9.89
N PRO A 79 -6.76 -3.62 -9.26
CA PRO A 79 -5.81 -2.54 -9.47
C PRO A 79 -4.38 -2.96 -9.13
N LEU A 80 -3.41 -2.31 -9.75
CA LEU A 80 -2.04 -2.30 -9.23
C LEU A 80 -2.09 -1.77 -7.79
N ALA A 81 -1.39 -2.45 -6.89
CA ALA A 81 -1.10 -1.97 -5.55
C ALA A 81 0.35 -2.31 -5.23
N LEU A 82 1.19 -1.30 -4.99
CA LEU A 82 2.55 -1.48 -4.49
C LEU A 82 2.61 -0.92 -3.07
N THR A 83 2.87 -1.78 -2.09
CA THR A 83 2.63 -1.42 -0.68
C THR A 83 3.91 -1.53 0.14
N THR A 84 4.23 -0.48 0.89
CA THR A 84 5.26 -0.50 1.93
C THR A 84 4.71 -0.03 3.28
N ILE A 85 5.44 -0.35 4.35
CA ILE A 85 5.10 -0.03 5.74
C ILE A 85 6.27 0.73 6.36
N GLU A 86 5.97 1.89 6.95
CA GLU A 86 6.92 2.69 7.72
C GLU A 86 6.61 2.61 9.23
N ALA A 87 7.64 2.90 10.04
CA ALA A 87 7.55 2.84 11.51
C ALA A 87 7.12 1.45 12.04
N THR A 88 7.89 0.43 11.67
CA THR A 88 7.63 -0.99 12.02
C THR A 88 8.39 -1.48 13.25
N ASN A 89 9.14 -0.62 13.95
CA ASN A 89 9.87 -0.96 15.18
C ASN A 89 9.51 -0.02 16.33
N THR A 90 9.89 -0.37 17.55
CA THR A 90 9.55 0.41 18.77
C THR A 90 10.46 1.62 18.98
N ALA A 91 11.63 1.66 18.33
CA ALA A 91 12.59 2.76 18.40
C ALA A 91 12.17 3.91 17.47
N GLN A 92 11.01 4.50 17.74
CA GLN A 92 10.39 5.56 16.95
C GLN A 92 10.01 6.76 17.83
N PRO A 93 9.88 7.97 17.25
CA PRO A 93 9.30 9.11 17.97
C PRO A 93 7.90 8.80 18.49
N GLN A 94 7.55 9.32 19.67
CA GLN A 94 6.24 9.08 20.31
C GLN A 94 5.04 9.67 19.56
N THR A 95 5.31 10.58 18.61
CA THR A 95 4.31 11.19 17.73
C THR A 95 4.09 10.40 16.44
N LEU A 96 4.98 9.45 16.12
CA LEU A 96 4.92 8.69 14.88
C LEU A 96 3.96 7.50 15.02
N THR A 97 3.16 7.29 13.98
CA THR A 97 2.31 6.11 13.82
C THR A 97 2.81 5.23 12.70
N THR A 98 2.62 3.92 12.81
CA THR A 98 2.77 3.03 11.65
C THR A 98 1.83 3.48 10.55
N HIS A 99 2.31 3.54 9.32
CA HIS A 99 1.51 3.91 8.17
C HIS A 99 1.91 3.08 6.94
N PHE A 100 0.94 2.91 6.04
CA PHE A 100 1.13 2.24 4.78
C PHE A 100 1.29 3.27 3.67
N ASN A 101 2.31 3.09 2.84
CA ASN A 101 2.50 3.81 1.60
C ASN A 101 2.05 2.90 0.47
N ILE A 102 1.05 3.33 -0.30
CA ILE A 102 0.41 2.50 -1.32
C ILE A 102 0.40 3.26 -2.63
N ILE A 103 1.07 2.71 -3.64
CA ILE A 103 0.94 3.19 -5.03
C ILE A 103 -0.16 2.39 -5.69
N LEU A 104 -1.20 3.08 -6.14
CA LEU A 104 -2.32 2.50 -6.86
C LEU A 104 -2.24 2.84 -8.34
N GLY A 105 -2.67 1.90 -9.17
CA GLY A 105 -2.60 2.02 -10.62
C GLY A 105 -3.56 1.09 -11.35
N ASN A 106 -3.56 1.15 -12.68
CA ASN A 106 -4.51 0.40 -13.51
C ASN A 106 -5.98 0.66 -13.10
N ILE A 107 -6.31 1.91 -12.73
CA ILE A 107 -7.64 2.35 -12.32
C ILE A 107 -8.46 2.74 -13.57
N PRO A 108 -9.73 2.32 -13.67
CA PRO A 108 -10.60 2.72 -14.77
C PRO A 108 -10.77 4.24 -14.87
N LYS A 109 -10.76 4.79 -16.10
CA LYS A 109 -10.75 6.24 -16.37
C LYS A 109 -11.81 7.04 -15.60
N HIS A 110 -13.02 6.51 -15.50
CA HIS A 110 -14.15 7.13 -14.82
C HIS A 110 -14.03 7.20 -13.28
N PHE A 111 -13.06 6.48 -12.69
CA PHE A 111 -12.75 6.52 -11.27
C PHE A 111 -11.43 7.23 -10.94
N ARG A 112 -10.76 7.88 -11.91
CA ARG A 112 -9.44 8.53 -11.72
C ARG A 112 -9.47 9.88 -11.00
N GLN A 113 -10.42 10.08 -10.10
CA GLN A 113 -10.45 11.27 -9.26
C GLN A 113 -9.90 10.92 -7.88
N ALA A 114 -8.87 11.63 -7.42
CA ALA A 114 -8.24 11.37 -6.12
C ALA A 114 -9.26 11.38 -4.97
N ALA A 115 -10.24 12.30 -5.00
CA ALA A 115 -11.32 12.36 -4.02
C ALA A 115 -12.21 11.10 -4.00
N THR A 116 -12.45 10.47 -5.15
CA THR A 116 -13.22 9.22 -5.23
C THR A 116 -12.44 8.06 -4.62
N ILE A 117 -11.16 7.92 -4.97
CA ILE A 117 -10.28 6.89 -4.40
C ILE A 117 -10.15 7.08 -2.90
N ASP A 118 -9.91 8.32 -2.46
CA ASP A 118 -9.81 8.67 -1.05
C ASP A 118 -11.09 8.33 -0.28
N SER A 119 -12.26 8.73 -0.79
CA SER A 119 -13.53 8.49 -0.13
C SER A 119 -13.80 7.01 0.07
N ILE A 120 -13.58 6.18 -0.96
CA ILE A 120 -13.80 4.72 -0.87
C ILE A 120 -12.80 4.10 0.11
N PHE A 121 -11.51 4.42 -0.05
CA PHE A 121 -10.44 3.86 0.76
C PHE A 121 -10.62 4.23 2.25
N ARG A 122 -10.76 5.54 2.53
CA ARG A 122 -10.90 6.07 3.89
C ARG A 122 -12.13 5.51 4.59
N HIS A 123 -13.26 5.37 3.89
CA HIS A 123 -14.46 4.80 4.48
C HIS A 123 -14.22 3.39 5.00
N THR A 124 -13.69 2.48 4.18
CA THR A 124 -13.41 1.11 4.62
C THR A 124 -12.31 1.04 5.68
N TRP A 125 -11.24 1.81 5.50
CA TRP A 125 -10.11 1.87 6.45
C TRP A 125 -10.55 2.30 7.86
N THR A 126 -11.42 3.32 7.94
CA THR A 126 -11.95 3.79 9.21
C THR A 126 -13.00 2.86 9.81
N ASN A 127 -13.77 2.12 9.00
CA ASN A 127 -14.63 1.03 9.48
C ASN A 127 -13.83 -0.13 10.08
N CYS A 128 -12.59 -0.35 9.62
CA CYS A 128 -11.60 -1.22 10.27
C CYS A 128 -11.00 -0.61 11.55
N ARG A 129 -11.52 0.51 12.05
CA ARG A 129 -11.06 1.24 13.25
C ARG A 129 -9.64 1.79 13.15
N GLN A 130 -9.12 1.96 11.94
CA GLN A 130 -7.83 2.60 11.69
C GLN A 130 -7.95 4.13 11.72
N SER A 131 -6.84 4.85 11.57
CA SER A 131 -6.84 6.31 11.64
C SER A 131 -7.71 6.91 10.53
N LYS A 132 -8.35 8.04 10.84
CA LYS A 132 -8.98 8.87 9.81
C LYS A 132 -7.96 9.61 8.96
N ASP A 133 -6.70 9.64 9.38
CA ASP A 133 -5.60 10.28 8.66
C ASP A 133 -5.15 9.40 7.47
N VAL A 134 -5.81 9.63 6.35
CA VAL A 134 -5.50 9.08 5.04
C VAL A 134 -5.24 10.25 4.12
N HIS A 135 -4.22 10.17 3.28
CA HIS A 135 -3.94 11.16 2.26
C HIS A 135 -3.82 10.47 0.91
N THR A 136 -4.58 10.96 -0.08
CA THR A 136 -4.56 10.44 -1.44
C THR A 136 -4.19 11.56 -2.40
N GLN A 137 -3.21 11.31 -3.26
CA GLN A 137 -2.80 12.25 -4.29
C GLN A 137 -2.63 11.57 -5.64
N THR A 138 -2.92 12.29 -6.72
CA THR A 138 -2.58 11.86 -8.07
C THR A 138 -1.07 11.94 -8.27
N ILE A 139 -0.49 10.92 -8.91
CA ILE A 139 0.91 10.94 -9.34
C ILE A 139 0.97 11.69 -10.66
N ILE A 140 1.70 12.80 -10.69
CA ILE A 140 1.94 13.61 -11.90
C ILE A 140 3.35 13.31 -12.40
N GLY A 141 3.47 12.89 -13.66
CA GLY A 141 4.76 12.47 -14.22
C GLY A 141 5.18 11.08 -13.74
N SER A 142 6.48 10.88 -13.53
CA SER A 142 7.03 9.56 -13.18
C SER A 142 6.94 9.29 -11.67
N SER A 143 6.55 8.06 -11.30
CA SER A 143 6.56 7.61 -9.90
C SER A 143 7.94 7.23 -9.36
N LYS A 144 9.02 7.24 -10.16
CA LYS A 144 10.35 6.75 -9.72
C LYS A 144 10.89 7.45 -8.47
N GLY A 145 10.72 8.78 -8.37
CA GLY A 145 11.11 9.52 -7.16
C GLY A 145 10.29 9.10 -5.93
N LEU A 146 9.01 8.80 -6.13
CA LEU A 146 8.13 8.28 -5.10
C LEU A 146 8.52 6.84 -4.70
N ASN A 147 8.87 5.98 -5.65
CA ASN A 147 9.30 4.60 -5.39
C ASN A 147 10.52 4.56 -4.46
N PHE A 148 11.49 5.46 -4.64
CA PHE A 148 12.59 5.63 -3.71
C PHE A 148 12.11 6.12 -2.33
N TYR A 149 11.24 7.13 -2.31
CA TYR A 149 10.73 7.72 -1.06
C TYR A 149 10.01 6.69 -0.19
N VAL A 150 9.13 5.86 -0.75
CA VAL A 150 8.35 4.86 0.01
C VAL A 150 9.21 3.69 0.54
N LEU A 151 10.47 3.61 0.11
CA LEU A 151 11.47 2.64 0.56
C LEU A 151 12.59 3.28 1.41
N LYS A 152 12.50 4.58 1.74
CA LYS A 152 13.56 5.33 2.42
C LYS A 152 14.08 4.60 3.67
N GLU A 153 13.18 4.07 4.51
CA GLU A 153 13.57 3.35 5.72
C GLU A 153 14.37 2.07 5.43
N ALA A 154 14.01 1.35 4.36
CA ALA A 154 14.69 0.14 3.92
C ALA A 154 16.06 0.43 3.28
N HIS A 155 16.25 1.62 2.69
CA HIS A 155 17.56 2.07 2.22
C HIS A 155 18.51 2.39 3.38
N TYR A 156 18.01 2.93 4.49
CA TYR A 156 18.81 3.25 5.68
C TYR A 156 19.09 2.03 6.57
N ASP A 157 18.14 1.10 6.68
CA ASP A 157 18.27 -0.08 7.54
C ASP A 157 17.88 -1.36 6.78
N LYS A 158 18.89 -2.11 6.37
CA LYS A 158 18.73 -3.36 5.62
C LYS A 158 18.00 -4.44 6.43
N GLN A 159 18.02 -4.39 7.76
CA GLN A 159 17.30 -5.35 8.59
C GLN A 159 15.77 -5.17 8.47
N LYS A 160 15.30 -3.98 8.10
CA LYS A 160 13.87 -3.72 7.86
C LYS A 160 13.31 -4.43 6.63
N ILE A 161 14.15 -5.00 5.77
CA ILE A 161 13.70 -5.75 4.59
C ILE A 161 13.47 -7.23 4.95
N VAL A 162 14.33 -7.77 5.80
CA VAL A 162 14.42 -9.20 6.11
C VAL A 162 13.94 -9.57 7.52
N GLY A 163 13.64 -8.58 8.35
CA GLY A 163 13.15 -8.77 9.71
C GLY A 163 11.70 -9.25 9.75
N ASP A 164 11.25 -9.59 10.96
CA ASP A 164 9.92 -10.14 11.25
C ASP A 164 8.76 -9.30 10.69
N ILE A 165 8.96 -7.99 10.56
CA ILE A 165 8.05 -7.07 9.89
C ILE A 165 8.84 -6.35 8.79
N SER A 166 8.74 -6.88 7.58
CA SER A 166 9.35 -6.25 6.41
C SER A 166 8.66 -4.91 6.09
N THR A 167 9.45 -3.91 5.72
CA THR A 167 8.95 -2.67 5.10
C THR A 167 8.18 -2.98 3.81
N TRP A 168 8.51 -4.05 3.09
CA TRP A 168 7.73 -4.44 1.92
C TRP A 168 6.54 -5.31 2.32
N ASP A 169 5.34 -4.82 2.09
CA ASP A 169 4.12 -5.61 2.27
C ASP A 169 3.81 -6.41 1.00
N VAL A 170 4.52 -7.53 0.84
CA VAL A 170 4.31 -8.48 -0.27
C VAL A 170 2.85 -8.94 -0.34
N ASP A 171 2.25 -9.15 0.82
CA ASP A 171 0.89 -9.64 1.01
C ASP A 171 -0.19 -8.71 0.45
N ASN A 172 0.08 -7.41 0.43
CA ASN A 172 -0.78 -6.38 -0.13
C ASN A 172 -0.19 -5.72 -1.38
N THR A 173 0.86 -6.31 -1.95
CA THR A 173 1.38 -5.95 -3.26
C THR A 173 0.71 -6.81 -4.33
N PHE A 174 0.20 -6.19 -5.39
CA PHE A 174 -0.41 -6.87 -6.53
C PHE A 174 -0.07 -6.14 -7.83
N ILE A 175 0.42 -6.89 -8.81
CA ILE A 175 0.75 -6.39 -10.14
C ILE A 175 -0.18 -7.11 -11.14
N PRO A 176 -1.04 -6.38 -11.89
CA PRO A 176 -1.90 -6.99 -12.89
C PRO A 176 -1.08 -7.45 -14.11
N ASN A 177 -1.45 -8.58 -14.72
CA ASN A 177 -0.73 -9.13 -15.88
C ASN A 177 -1.13 -8.47 -17.20
N ALA A 178 -2.34 -7.88 -17.25
CA ALA A 178 -2.80 -7.11 -18.39
C ALA A 178 -3.34 -5.78 -17.86
N ALA A 179 -2.68 -4.69 -18.22
CA ALA A 179 -3.17 -3.36 -17.90
C ALA A 179 -4.39 -3.09 -18.77
N VAL A 180 -5.58 -3.26 -18.20
CA VAL A 180 -6.85 -3.11 -18.94
C VAL A 180 -7.13 -1.64 -19.25
N TYR A 181 -6.45 -0.70 -18.57
CA TYR A 181 -6.76 0.72 -18.65
C TYR A 181 -5.52 1.63 -18.75
N ALA A 182 -4.33 1.10 -19.05
CA ALA A 182 -3.13 1.94 -19.23
C ALA A 182 -3.11 2.56 -20.62
N ASP A 183 -4.01 3.52 -20.82
CA ASP A 183 -4.07 4.40 -21.99
C ASP A 183 -4.42 5.82 -21.58
#